data_AF-A0A8C1MT41-F1
#
_entry.id   AF-A0A8C1MT41-F1
#
_cell.length_a   1.000
_cell.length_b   1.000
_cell.length_c   1.000
_cell.angle_alpha   90.00
_cell.angle_beta   90.00
_cell.angle_gamma   90.00
#
_symmetry.space_group_name_H-M   'P 1'
#
loop_
_entity.id
_entity.type
_entity.pdbx_description
1 polymer ?
#
loop_
_entity_poly.entity_id
_entity_poly.type
_entity_poly.pdbx_seq_one_letter_code
_entity_poly.pdbx_strand_id
1 'polypeptide(L)'
;IQKNYKYFFSHNLVFKWKTCSELCGSSCMHAFIYFSGLLDEYLQKYGSLIPVHSDDIVEELQGIFSEDFSQPHRKVMVQHLIQSYQRSSGTAMVKGFRVNYKRHVLTMDDLSTLYGQNWLNDQVMNMYGDLVMDSVPEKVHFFNSFFYDKLRTKGYDGVKRWTKNVDIFQKDLLLIPIHLEVHWSLVSVDIKQRSITYFDSQRTLNRRCPKHIFKYLQAEAMIKEKRDFLTGWKGFFKMNVGRQNNDSDCGAFVLQFCKCLALGQPFSFSQQDMPKLRRLMYKELCYCKLLL
;
A
#
# COMPACT_ATOMS: atom_id res chain seq x y z
N ILE A 1 23.90 -4.49 -25.64
CA ILE A 1 23.45 -5.68 -26.38
C ILE A 1 22.66 -5.20 -27.60
N GLN A 2 23.36 -4.99 -28.72
CA GLN A 2 22.74 -4.78 -30.03
C GLN A 2 22.64 -6.14 -30.71
N LYS A 3 21.42 -6.60 -31.00
CA LYS A 3 20.99 -7.28 -32.25
C LYS A 3 19.72 -8.11 -32.02
N ASN A 4 18.90 -8.10 -33.07
CA ASN A 4 17.81 -9.03 -33.40
C ASN A 4 16.42 -8.73 -32.82
N TYR A 5 15.71 -7.79 -33.43
CA TYR A 5 14.26 -7.92 -33.61
C TYR A 5 13.90 -7.57 -35.06
N LYS A 6 13.66 -8.61 -35.87
CA LYS A 6 13.17 -8.50 -37.25
C LYS A 6 11.85 -9.27 -37.30
N TYR A 7 10.85 -8.63 -37.89
CA TYR A 7 9.51 -9.12 -38.27
C TYR A 7 8.40 -9.10 -37.21
N PHE A 8 7.48 -8.14 -37.36
CA PHE A 8 6.02 -8.33 -37.46
C PHE A 8 5.38 -6.96 -37.77
N PHE A 9 4.99 -6.69 -39.02
CA PHE A 9 4.33 -5.43 -39.40
C PHE A 9 2.84 -5.66 -39.64
N SER A 10 2.01 -5.24 -38.68
CA SER A 10 0.56 -5.09 -38.84
C SER A 10 0.18 -3.61 -38.92
N HIS A 11 -0.99 -3.27 -39.47
CA HIS A 11 -1.48 -1.90 -39.64
C HIS A 11 -1.44 -1.02 -38.36
N ASN A 12 -1.37 -1.61 -37.17
CA ASN A 12 -1.20 -0.91 -35.89
C ASN A 12 0.17 -0.22 -35.72
N LEU A 13 1.22 -0.62 -36.46
CA LEU A 13 2.54 0.01 -36.41
C LEU A 13 2.58 1.38 -37.09
N VAL A 14 1.73 1.61 -38.09
CA VAL A 14 1.67 2.88 -38.84
C VAL A 14 1.16 4.02 -37.95
N PHE A 15 0.19 3.75 -37.07
CA PHE A 15 -0.30 4.72 -36.09
C PHE A 15 0.73 4.97 -34.98
N LYS A 16 1.46 3.93 -34.54
CA LYS A 16 2.56 4.02 -33.57
C LYS A 16 3.74 4.87 -34.09
N TRP A 17 3.99 4.84 -35.41
CA TRP A 17 5.10 5.55 -36.06
C TRP A 17 4.92 7.09 -36.06
N LYS A 18 3.70 7.60 -36.26
CA LYS A 18 3.43 9.06 -36.22
C LYS A 18 3.72 9.67 -34.84
N THR A 19 3.21 9.07 -33.76
CA THR A 19 3.40 9.55 -32.38
C THR A 19 4.85 9.53 -31.89
N CYS A 20 5.71 8.68 -32.44
CA CYS A 20 7.09 8.56 -31.99
C CYS A 20 8.05 9.47 -32.78
N SER A 21 7.66 9.92 -33.99
CA SER A 21 8.42 10.90 -34.78
C SER A 21 8.51 12.27 -34.07
N GLU A 22 7.50 12.57 -33.24
CA GLU A 22 7.40 13.78 -32.42
C GLU A 22 8.32 13.78 -31.19
N LEU A 23 8.93 12.63 -30.82
CA LEU A 23 9.80 12.51 -29.64
C LEU A 23 11.27 12.85 -29.93
N CYS A 24 11.82 12.52 -31.10
CA CYS A 24 13.29 12.56 -31.31
C CYS A 24 13.80 12.91 -32.73
N GLY A 25 12.97 13.35 -33.68
CA GLY A 25 13.44 13.44 -35.07
C GLY A 25 13.92 12.07 -35.60
N SER A 26 14.92 12.04 -36.48
CA SER A 26 15.33 10.90 -37.35
C SER A 26 15.69 9.55 -36.69
N SER A 27 15.49 9.34 -35.38
CA SER A 27 15.81 8.08 -34.66
C SER A 27 14.63 7.48 -33.86
N CYS A 28 13.41 7.76 -34.33
CA CYS A 28 12.13 7.33 -33.78
C CYS A 28 11.98 5.82 -33.45
N MET A 29 12.55 4.89 -34.23
CA MET A 29 12.36 3.44 -33.99
C MET A 29 13.04 2.95 -32.69
N HIS A 30 14.17 3.55 -32.31
CA HIS A 30 14.92 3.16 -31.11
C HIS A 30 14.21 3.60 -29.82
N ALA A 31 13.58 4.78 -29.82
CA ALA A 31 12.83 5.28 -28.67
C ALA A 31 11.60 4.42 -28.35
N PHE A 32 10.86 3.96 -29.37
CA PHE A 32 9.72 3.06 -29.16
C PHE A 32 10.14 1.68 -28.64
N ILE A 33 11.23 1.11 -29.17
CA ILE A 33 11.78 -0.17 -28.70
C ILE A 33 12.23 -0.04 -27.25
N TYR A 34 12.92 1.06 -26.93
CA TYR A 34 13.36 1.35 -25.56
C TYR A 34 12.16 1.47 -24.61
N PHE A 35 11.16 2.26 -24.98
CA PHE A 35 9.95 2.44 -24.18
C PHE A 35 9.19 1.13 -23.93
N SER A 36 9.08 0.28 -24.96
CA SER A 36 8.45 -1.03 -24.83
C SER A 36 9.24 -1.93 -23.88
N GLY A 37 10.58 -1.94 -24.02
CA GLY A 37 11.47 -2.67 -23.10
C GLY A 37 11.35 -2.18 -21.66
N LEU A 38 11.23 -0.86 -21.45
CA LEU A 38 10.99 -0.29 -20.14
C LEU A 38 9.66 -0.77 -19.52
N LEU A 39 8.58 -0.76 -20.30
CA LEU A 39 7.28 -1.27 -19.83
C LEU A 39 7.31 -2.79 -19.57
N ASP A 40 8.09 -3.55 -20.35
CA ASP A 40 8.32 -4.97 -20.10
C ASP A 40 9.04 -5.19 -18.75
N GLU A 41 10.07 -4.39 -18.44
CA GLU A 41 10.75 -4.43 -17.14
C GLU A 41 9.78 -4.10 -15.99
N TYR A 42 8.90 -3.11 -16.18
CA TYR A 42 7.85 -2.79 -15.21
C TYR A 42 6.87 -3.95 -15.01
N LEU A 43 6.42 -4.60 -16.08
CA LEU A 43 5.56 -5.79 -16.00
C LEU A 43 6.25 -6.95 -15.28
N GLN A 44 7.53 -7.19 -15.55
CA GLN A 44 8.27 -8.25 -14.86
C GLN A 44 8.43 -7.95 -13.38
N LYS A 45 8.68 -6.69 -13.04
CA LYS A 45 8.93 -6.24 -11.66
C LYS A 45 7.67 -6.20 -10.80
N TYR A 46 6.55 -5.74 -11.38
CA TYR A 46 5.31 -5.49 -10.64
C TYR A 46 4.17 -6.45 -10.98
N GLY A 47 4.34 -7.32 -11.98
CA GLY A 47 3.32 -8.22 -12.49
C GLY A 47 2.21 -7.54 -13.29
N SER A 48 2.16 -6.20 -13.28
CA SER A 48 1.20 -5.37 -14.01
C SER A 48 1.71 -3.92 -14.13
N LEU A 49 1.02 -3.11 -14.94
CA LEU A 49 1.27 -1.66 -15.03
C LEU A 49 0.42 -0.83 -14.05
N ILE A 50 -0.34 -1.47 -13.15
CA ILE A 50 -1.16 -0.80 -12.12
C ILE A 50 -0.38 0.26 -11.31
N PRO A 51 0.83 -0.03 -10.80
CA PRO A 51 1.57 0.93 -9.98
C PRO A 51 2.27 2.03 -10.79
N VAL A 52 2.26 1.95 -12.13
CA VAL A 52 3.03 2.84 -13.00
C VAL A 52 2.17 4.02 -13.43
N HIS A 53 2.61 5.23 -13.12
CA HIS A 53 2.01 6.48 -13.60
C HIS A 53 2.82 7.06 -14.77
N SER A 54 2.19 7.89 -15.61
CA SER A 54 2.90 8.56 -16.70
C SER A 54 4.08 9.39 -16.21
N ASP A 55 3.97 9.96 -15.00
CA ASP A 55 5.03 10.78 -14.40
C ASP A 55 6.27 9.95 -14.03
N ASP A 56 6.08 8.70 -13.59
CA ASP A 56 7.21 7.80 -13.30
C ASP A 56 8.03 7.56 -14.59
N ILE A 57 7.32 7.37 -15.71
CA ILE A 57 7.95 7.14 -17.01
C ILE A 57 8.62 8.42 -17.54
N VAL A 58 7.99 9.58 -17.34
CA VAL A 58 8.57 10.89 -17.70
C VAL A 58 9.90 11.12 -16.98
N GLU A 59 9.94 10.91 -15.65
CA GLU A 59 11.16 11.08 -14.84
C GLU A 59 12.30 10.16 -15.31
N GLU A 60 11.98 8.91 -15.64
CA GLU A 60 12.96 7.95 -16.12
C GLU A 60 13.50 8.32 -17.50
N LEU A 61 12.62 8.70 -18.44
CA LEU A 61 13.01 9.18 -19.77
C LEU A 61 13.88 10.45 -19.69
N GLN A 62 13.57 11.38 -18.80
CA GLN A 62 14.41 12.56 -18.56
C GLN A 62 15.83 12.16 -18.13
N GLY A 63 15.96 11.16 -17.24
CA GLY A 63 17.26 10.65 -16.79
C GLY A 63 18.08 10.00 -17.90
N ILE A 64 17.43 9.32 -18.84
CA ILE A 64 18.10 8.57 -19.93
C ILE A 64 18.53 9.50 -21.06
N PHE A 65 17.61 10.36 -21.51
CA PHE A 65 17.83 11.19 -22.70
C PHE A 65 18.39 12.57 -22.36
N SER A 66 18.43 12.95 -21.07
CA SER A 66 18.82 14.30 -20.62
C SER A 66 18.00 15.41 -21.32
N GLU A 67 16.77 15.11 -21.69
CA GLU A 67 15.81 16.03 -22.29
C GLU A 67 14.62 16.24 -21.36
N ASP A 68 13.91 17.37 -21.49
CA ASP A 68 12.70 17.63 -20.73
C ASP A 68 11.47 16.92 -21.34
N PHE A 69 10.96 15.89 -20.65
CA PHE A 69 9.70 15.21 -20.98
C PHE A 69 8.49 15.69 -20.16
N SER A 70 8.68 16.63 -19.24
CA SER A 70 7.59 17.15 -18.39
C SER A 70 6.64 18.09 -19.13
N GLN A 71 7.03 18.54 -20.32
CA GLN A 71 6.21 19.40 -21.17
C GLN A 71 4.85 18.74 -21.49
N PRO A 72 3.73 19.49 -21.45
CA PRO A 72 2.39 18.91 -21.57
C PRO A 72 2.18 18.00 -22.79
N HIS A 73 2.70 18.38 -23.96
CA HIS A 73 2.58 17.59 -25.18
C HIS A 73 3.36 16.27 -25.11
N ARG A 74 4.57 16.27 -24.54
CA ARG A 74 5.38 15.05 -24.33
C ARG A 74 4.72 14.12 -23.30
N LYS A 75 4.13 14.68 -22.24
CA LYS A 75 3.38 13.89 -21.25
C LYS A 75 2.14 13.21 -21.85
N VAL A 76 1.38 13.91 -22.70
CA VAL A 76 0.25 13.32 -23.45
C VAL A 76 0.73 12.20 -24.38
N MET A 77 1.85 12.38 -25.06
CA MET A 77 2.46 11.32 -25.88
C MET A 77 2.85 10.09 -25.06
N VAL A 78 3.51 10.27 -23.90
CA VAL A 78 3.85 9.15 -23.00
C VAL A 78 2.58 8.39 -22.60
N GLN A 79 1.51 9.10 -22.24
CA GLN A 79 0.21 8.47 -21.93
C GLN A 79 -0.33 7.67 -23.12
N HIS A 80 -0.27 8.21 -24.34
CA HIS A 80 -0.69 7.50 -25.55
C HIS A 80 0.14 6.24 -25.79
N LEU A 81 1.46 6.28 -25.53
CA LEU A 81 2.34 5.13 -25.65
C LEU A 81 2.02 4.04 -24.63
N ILE A 82 1.79 4.41 -23.36
CA ILE A 82 1.33 3.46 -22.32
C ILE A 82 0.02 2.80 -22.77
N GLN A 83 -0.96 3.58 -23.22
CA GLN A 83 -2.25 3.06 -23.70
C GLN A 83 -2.09 2.18 -24.95
N SER A 84 -1.17 2.52 -25.84
CA SER A 84 -0.88 1.73 -27.06
C SER A 84 -0.24 0.40 -26.70
N TYR A 85 0.69 0.40 -25.74
CA TYR A 85 1.32 -0.79 -25.21
C TYR A 85 0.28 -1.71 -24.53
N GLN A 86 -0.57 -1.16 -23.64
CA GLN A 86 -1.66 -1.90 -23.00
C GLN A 86 -2.62 -2.55 -23.99
N ARG A 87 -2.90 -1.88 -25.12
CA ARG A 87 -3.73 -2.43 -26.20
C ARG A 87 -3.03 -3.55 -26.97
N SER A 88 -1.73 -3.45 -27.21
CA SER A 88 -0.98 -4.47 -27.97
C SER A 88 -0.56 -5.69 -27.16
N SER A 89 -0.20 -5.50 -25.90
CA SER A 89 0.21 -6.59 -25.00
C SER A 89 -1.00 -7.24 -24.30
N GLY A 90 -2.19 -6.64 -24.44
CA GLY A 90 -3.32 -6.87 -23.55
C GLY A 90 -3.01 -6.35 -22.14
N THR A 91 -4.01 -6.23 -21.28
CA THR A 91 -3.81 -6.11 -19.82
C THR A 91 -3.25 -7.42 -19.25
N ALA A 92 -2.18 -7.94 -19.83
CA ALA A 92 -1.58 -9.21 -19.49
C ALA A 92 -0.91 -9.08 -18.12
N MET A 93 -1.69 -9.40 -17.08
CA MET A 93 -1.12 -9.73 -15.79
C MET A 93 -0.17 -10.92 -15.99
N VAL A 94 1.03 -10.83 -15.44
CA VAL A 94 2.00 -11.91 -15.58
C VAL A 94 1.46 -13.12 -14.81
N LYS A 95 1.01 -14.14 -15.55
CA LYS A 95 0.37 -15.33 -14.97
C LYS A 95 1.34 -16.00 -13.99
N GLY A 96 0.89 -16.18 -12.74
CA GLY A 96 1.70 -16.79 -11.69
C GLY A 96 2.66 -15.81 -10.99
N PHE A 97 2.62 -14.51 -11.31
CA PHE A 97 3.33 -13.49 -10.52
C PHE A 97 2.84 -13.51 -9.08
N ARG A 98 3.81 -13.51 -8.16
CA ARG A 98 3.58 -13.50 -6.72
C ARG A 98 4.67 -12.70 -6.03
N VAL A 99 4.30 -12.01 -4.97
CA VAL A 99 5.26 -11.37 -4.05
C VAL A 99 5.29 -12.18 -2.77
N ASN A 100 6.47 -12.68 -2.40
CA ASN A 100 6.66 -13.43 -1.17
C ASN A 100 7.36 -12.55 -0.14
N TYR A 101 6.78 -12.45 1.05
CA TYR A 101 7.40 -11.74 2.16
C TYR A 101 7.09 -12.40 3.49
N LYS A 102 8.12 -12.92 4.17
CA LYS A 102 7.96 -13.74 5.38
C LYS A 102 6.98 -14.88 5.12
N ARG A 103 5.82 -14.84 5.77
CA ARG A 103 4.73 -15.82 5.65
C ARG A 103 3.67 -15.45 4.61
N HIS A 104 3.75 -14.25 4.05
CA HIS A 104 2.75 -13.73 3.12
C HIS A 104 3.12 -14.06 1.69
N VAL A 105 2.10 -14.35 0.90
CA VAL A 105 2.20 -14.56 -0.55
C VAL A 105 1.08 -13.75 -1.19
N LEU A 106 1.42 -12.61 -1.79
CA LEU A 106 0.46 -11.81 -2.54
C LEU A 106 0.42 -12.29 -3.98
N THR A 107 -0.77 -12.62 -4.45
CA THR A 107 -1.07 -12.91 -5.86
C THR A 107 -1.46 -11.64 -6.61
N MET A 108 -1.68 -11.78 -7.92
CA MET A 108 -2.23 -10.68 -8.71
C MET A 108 -3.64 -10.26 -8.26
N ASP A 109 -4.45 -11.17 -7.71
CA ASP A 109 -5.79 -10.83 -7.19
C ASP A 109 -5.67 -9.93 -5.95
N ASP A 110 -4.72 -10.24 -5.06
CA ASP A 110 -4.45 -9.42 -3.87
C ASP A 110 -3.92 -8.04 -4.27
N LEU A 111 -2.92 -7.99 -5.15
CA LEU A 111 -2.32 -6.74 -5.61
C LEU A 111 -3.32 -5.86 -6.38
N SER A 112 -4.28 -6.48 -7.09
CA SER A 112 -5.33 -5.75 -7.81
C SER A 112 -6.29 -5.00 -6.89
N THR A 113 -6.34 -5.34 -5.60
CA THR A 113 -7.13 -4.58 -4.62
C THR A 113 -6.62 -3.15 -4.43
N LEU A 114 -5.35 -2.88 -4.76
CA LEU A 114 -4.76 -1.54 -4.74
C LEU A 114 -5.09 -0.72 -5.99
N TYR A 115 -5.65 -1.33 -7.05
CA TYR A 115 -5.98 -0.61 -8.27
C TYR A 115 -7.30 0.16 -8.14
N GLY A 116 -7.29 1.41 -8.63
CA GLY A 116 -8.48 2.25 -8.70
C GLY A 116 -9.20 2.37 -7.36
N GLN A 117 -10.50 2.06 -7.36
CA GLN A 117 -11.38 2.09 -6.20
C GLN A 117 -11.70 0.68 -5.67
N ASN A 118 -10.81 -0.29 -5.87
CA ASN A 118 -10.99 -1.61 -5.28
C ASN A 118 -10.77 -1.57 -3.77
N TRP A 119 -11.46 -2.45 -3.05
CA TRP A 119 -11.34 -2.59 -1.59
C TRP A 119 -10.13 -3.43 -1.25
N LEU A 120 -9.28 -2.94 -0.34
CA LEU A 120 -8.13 -3.71 0.15
C LEU A 120 -8.60 -4.94 0.90
N ASN A 121 -7.90 -6.06 0.67
CA ASN A 121 -8.14 -7.29 1.38
C ASN A 121 -7.19 -7.46 2.59
N ASP A 122 -7.42 -8.54 3.34
CA ASP A 122 -6.63 -8.90 4.52
C ASP A 122 -5.17 -9.25 4.19
N GLN A 123 -4.88 -9.83 3.03
CA GLN A 123 -3.52 -10.18 2.63
C GLN A 123 -2.66 -8.93 2.46
N VAL A 124 -3.16 -7.94 1.72
CA VAL A 124 -2.51 -6.64 1.56
C VAL A 124 -2.34 -5.93 2.91
N MET A 125 -3.40 -5.87 3.72
CA MET A 125 -3.37 -5.25 5.05
C MET A 125 -2.30 -5.87 5.96
N ASN A 126 -2.25 -7.20 6.01
CA ASN A 126 -1.36 -7.94 6.90
C ASN A 126 0.10 -7.92 6.44
N MET A 127 0.36 -8.06 5.14
CA MET A 127 1.72 -7.97 4.61
C MET A 127 2.28 -6.56 4.79
N TYR A 128 1.48 -5.52 4.50
CA TYR A 128 1.92 -4.14 4.70
C TYR A 128 2.17 -3.83 6.18
N GLY A 129 1.35 -4.37 7.09
CA GLY A 129 1.58 -4.30 8.53
C GLY A 129 2.93 -4.87 8.98
N ASP A 130 3.38 -5.98 8.37
CA ASP A 130 4.72 -6.52 8.61
C ASP A 130 5.82 -5.59 8.08
N LEU A 131 5.63 -4.94 6.91
CA LEU A 131 6.58 -3.92 6.41
C LEU A 131 6.70 -2.73 7.37
N VAL A 132 5.57 -2.29 7.94
CA VAL A 132 5.54 -1.24 8.97
C VAL A 132 6.35 -1.67 10.19
N MET A 133 6.14 -2.88 10.72
CA MET A 133 6.92 -3.38 11.85
C MET A 133 8.42 -3.44 11.53
N ASP A 134 8.81 -3.93 10.36
CA ASP A 134 10.23 -4.09 10.02
C ASP A 134 10.95 -2.74 9.79
N SER A 135 10.21 -1.68 9.47
CA SER A 135 10.78 -0.33 9.40
C SER A 135 11.16 0.25 10.78
N VAL A 136 10.51 -0.23 11.85
CA VAL A 136 10.69 0.24 13.24
C VAL A 136 10.51 -0.92 14.26
N PRO A 137 11.34 -1.98 14.19
CA PRO A 137 11.07 -3.29 14.81
C PRO A 137 10.96 -3.24 16.34
N GLU A 138 11.71 -2.34 16.98
CA GLU A 138 11.68 -2.19 18.44
C GLU A 138 10.49 -1.36 18.93
N LYS A 139 9.91 -0.52 18.09
CA LYS A 139 8.91 0.48 18.51
C LYS A 139 7.48 0.02 18.31
N VAL A 140 7.18 -0.68 17.22
CA VAL A 140 5.80 -0.94 16.81
C VAL A 140 5.51 -2.44 16.83
N HIS A 141 4.32 -2.80 17.30
CA HIS A 141 3.72 -4.10 17.02
C HIS A 141 2.40 -3.94 16.28
N PHE A 142 2.34 -4.50 15.08
CA PHE A 142 1.13 -4.56 14.26
C PHE A 142 0.43 -5.91 14.46
N PHE A 143 -0.82 -5.88 14.88
CA PHE A 143 -1.66 -7.07 14.98
C PHE A 143 -2.24 -7.43 13.62
N ASN A 144 -2.38 -8.73 13.33
CA ASN A 144 -3.08 -9.12 12.10
C ASN A 144 -4.55 -8.66 12.14
N SER A 145 -5.15 -8.50 10.96
CA SER A 145 -6.51 -8.02 10.76
C SER A 145 -7.63 -8.86 11.38
N PHE A 146 -7.36 -10.12 11.69
CA PHE A 146 -8.31 -11.04 12.34
C PHE A 146 -8.29 -10.92 13.87
N PHE A 147 -7.30 -10.23 14.46
CA PHE A 147 -7.14 -10.14 15.91
C PHE A 147 -8.39 -9.60 16.59
N TYR A 148 -8.88 -8.44 16.12
CA TYR A 148 -9.97 -7.75 16.80
C TYR A 148 -11.28 -8.52 16.70
N ASP A 149 -11.57 -9.12 15.54
CA ASP A 149 -12.76 -9.94 15.37
C ASP A 149 -12.73 -11.15 16.32
N LYS A 150 -11.57 -11.81 16.42
CA LYS A 150 -11.39 -12.94 17.33
C LYS A 150 -11.52 -12.53 18.79
N LEU A 151 -10.93 -11.40 19.18
CA LEU A 151 -11.05 -10.83 20.53
C LEU A 151 -12.51 -10.50 20.87
N ARG A 152 -13.24 -9.88 19.95
CA ARG A 152 -14.66 -9.53 20.13
C ARG A 152 -15.53 -10.77 20.33
N THR A 153 -15.30 -11.82 19.54
CA THR A 153 -16.19 -12.99 19.49
C THR A 153 -15.84 -14.07 20.50
N LYS A 154 -14.56 -14.19 20.87
CA LYS A 154 -14.04 -15.26 21.76
C LYS A 154 -13.36 -14.74 23.03
N GLY A 155 -13.32 -13.42 23.24
CA GLY A 155 -12.65 -12.81 24.38
C GLY A 155 -11.13 -13.04 24.37
N TYR A 156 -10.51 -12.80 25.52
CA TYR A 156 -9.06 -12.95 25.71
C TYR A 156 -8.57 -14.37 25.36
N ASP A 157 -9.32 -15.41 25.74
CA ASP A 157 -8.94 -16.80 25.48
C ASP A 157 -8.76 -17.12 23.99
N GLY A 158 -9.51 -16.46 23.11
CA GLY A 158 -9.39 -16.62 21.67
C GLY A 158 -8.09 -16.05 21.08
N VAL A 159 -7.44 -15.13 21.79
CA VAL A 159 -6.27 -14.39 21.30
C VAL A 159 -5.02 -14.48 22.18
N LYS A 160 -5.10 -15.10 23.38
CA LYS A 160 -3.98 -15.17 24.35
C LYS A 160 -2.66 -15.73 23.81
N ARG A 161 -2.72 -16.56 22.75
CA ARG A 161 -1.50 -17.15 22.13
C ARG A 161 -0.87 -16.26 21.06
N TRP A 162 -1.52 -15.17 20.67
CA TRP A 162 -1.09 -14.34 19.54
C TRP A 162 0.16 -13.51 19.88
N THR A 163 0.30 -13.17 21.16
CA THR A 163 1.42 -12.43 21.73
C THR A 163 2.32 -13.32 22.59
N LYS A 164 2.31 -14.64 22.35
CA LYS A 164 3.10 -15.61 23.12
C LYS A 164 4.61 -15.34 23.07
N ASN A 165 5.10 -14.84 21.94
CA ASN A 165 6.52 -14.62 21.67
C ASN A 165 6.90 -13.12 21.62
N VAL A 166 6.01 -12.24 22.09
CA VAL A 166 6.26 -10.79 22.09
C VAL A 166 5.74 -10.17 23.40
N ASP A 167 6.56 -9.33 24.04
CA ASP A 167 6.09 -8.48 25.13
C ASP A 167 5.60 -7.15 24.53
N ILE A 168 4.27 -7.04 24.33
CA ILE A 168 3.67 -5.85 23.74
C ILE A 168 3.83 -4.60 24.62
N PHE A 169 4.12 -4.76 25.91
CA PHE A 169 4.35 -3.63 26.84
C PHE A 169 5.77 -3.05 26.75
N GLN A 170 6.67 -3.69 26.00
CA GLN A 170 8.00 -3.14 25.66
C GLN A 170 7.97 -2.32 24.37
N LYS A 171 6.83 -2.29 23.66
CA LYS A 171 6.67 -1.49 22.45
C LYS A 171 6.25 -0.08 22.81
N ASP A 172 6.52 0.85 21.91
CA ASP A 172 6.03 2.23 22.01
C ASP A 172 4.56 2.29 21.56
N LEU A 173 4.24 1.59 20.46
CA LEU A 173 2.94 1.66 19.81
C LEU A 173 2.42 0.27 19.40
N LEU A 174 1.14 0.02 19.63
CA LEU A 174 0.42 -1.09 19.02
C LEU A 174 -0.50 -0.55 17.93
N LEU A 175 -0.49 -1.19 16.76
CA LEU A 175 -1.37 -0.89 15.64
C LEU A 175 -2.30 -2.07 15.42
N ILE A 176 -3.61 -1.82 15.50
CA ILE A 176 -4.63 -2.86 15.45
C ILE A 176 -5.63 -2.50 14.34
N PRO A 177 -5.47 -3.03 13.12
CA PRO A 177 -6.48 -2.88 12.08
C PRO A 177 -7.80 -3.52 12.53
N ILE A 178 -8.89 -2.82 12.28
CA ILE A 178 -10.25 -3.19 12.68
C ILE A 178 -11.06 -3.39 11.40
N HIS A 179 -11.38 -4.64 11.08
CA HIS A 179 -12.26 -4.99 9.98
C HIS A 179 -13.67 -5.29 10.50
N LEU A 180 -14.63 -4.46 10.14
CA LEU A 180 -16.04 -4.63 10.53
C LEU A 180 -16.91 -4.57 9.29
N GLU A 181 -17.54 -5.70 8.97
CA GLU A 181 -18.32 -5.89 7.74
C GLU A 181 -17.46 -5.60 6.51
N VAL A 182 -17.62 -4.42 5.91
CA VAL A 182 -16.88 -3.97 4.71
C VAL A 182 -15.92 -2.82 5.00
N HIS A 183 -15.81 -2.38 6.26
CA HIS A 183 -15.10 -1.17 6.64
C HIS A 183 -13.80 -1.46 7.41
N TRP A 184 -12.73 -0.78 7.00
CA TRP A 184 -11.46 -0.76 7.70
C TRP A 184 -11.32 0.50 8.54
N SER A 185 -10.98 0.31 9.81
CA SER A 185 -10.58 1.37 10.74
C SER A 185 -9.33 0.94 11.52
N LEU A 186 -8.78 1.83 12.34
CA LEU A 186 -7.55 1.55 13.10
C LEU A 186 -7.74 1.91 14.57
N VAL A 187 -7.23 1.05 15.45
CA VAL A 187 -6.87 1.45 16.82
C VAL A 187 -5.36 1.56 16.93
N SER A 188 -4.88 2.68 17.47
CA SER A 188 -3.52 2.79 17.98
C SER A 188 -3.51 2.75 19.51
N VAL A 189 -2.53 2.08 20.09
CA VAL A 189 -2.29 2.07 21.53
C VAL A 189 -0.91 2.65 21.79
N ASP A 190 -0.84 3.83 22.39
CA ASP A 190 0.42 4.38 22.90
C ASP A 190 0.66 3.82 24.31
N ILE A 191 1.68 2.97 24.44
CA ILE A 191 1.99 2.27 25.68
C ILE A 191 2.48 3.25 26.75
N LYS A 192 3.32 4.21 26.37
CA LYS A 192 3.93 5.18 27.29
C LYS A 192 2.90 6.16 27.83
N GLN A 193 2.05 6.69 26.95
CA GLN A 193 0.99 7.64 27.30
C GLN A 193 -0.28 6.97 27.84
N ARG A 194 -0.35 5.63 27.77
CA ARG A 194 -1.54 4.83 28.11
C ARG A 194 -2.79 5.33 27.37
N SER A 195 -2.65 5.58 26.08
CA SER A 195 -3.75 6.08 25.24
C SER A 195 -4.22 5.01 24.25
N ILE A 196 -5.53 4.92 24.06
CA ILE A 196 -6.17 4.04 23.07
C ILE A 196 -6.95 4.95 22.14
N THR A 197 -6.45 5.14 20.92
CA THR A 197 -7.02 6.08 19.96
C THR A 197 -7.65 5.33 18.79
N TYR A 198 -8.92 5.60 18.53
CA TYR A 198 -9.64 5.09 17.37
C TYR A 198 -9.57 6.09 16.21
N PHE A 199 -9.17 5.60 15.02
CA PHE A 199 -9.08 6.35 13.78
C PHE A 199 -10.06 5.76 12.76
N ASP A 200 -10.80 6.63 12.11
CA ASP A 200 -11.75 6.25 11.08
C ASP A 200 -11.90 7.35 10.03
N SER A 201 -11.52 7.04 8.80
CA SER A 201 -11.62 7.94 7.64
C SER A 201 -13.06 8.23 7.21
N GLN A 202 -14.03 7.37 7.55
CA GLN A 202 -15.47 7.64 7.36
C GLN A 202 -16.08 8.42 8.53
N ARG A 203 -15.31 8.63 9.61
CA ARG A 203 -15.74 9.32 10.83
C ARG A 203 -16.92 8.64 11.52
N THR A 204 -16.98 7.30 11.51
CA THR A 204 -17.92 6.55 12.34
C THR A 204 -17.42 6.45 13.79
N LEU A 205 -18.33 6.26 14.73
CA LEU A 205 -18.00 6.16 16.14
C LEU A 205 -18.22 4.74 16.66
N ASN A 206 -17.13 4.00 16.85
CA ASN A 206 -17.17 2.71 17.54
C ASN A 206 -16.75 2.82 19.01
N ARG A 207 -17.69 3.20 19.89
CA ARG A 207 -17.43 3.35 21.35
C ARG A 207 -17.11 2.05 22.08
N ARG A 208 -17.39 0.89 21.47
CA ARG A 208 -17.09 -0.42 22.05
C ARG A 208 -15.64 -0.82 21.79
N CYS A 209 -15.07 -0.43 20.65
CA CYS A 209 -13.74 -0.86 20.24
C CYS A 209 -12.64 -0.49 21.25
N PRO A 210 -12.46 0.78 21.67
CA PRO A 210 -11.45 1.11 22.70
C PRO A 210 -11.67 0.36 24.03
N LYS A 211 -12.92 0.07 24.41
CA LYS A 211 -13.23 -0.68 25.63
C LYS A 211 -12.79 -2.15 25.53
N HIS A 212 -12.96 -2.78 24.37
CA HIS A 212 -12.49 -4.15 24.14
C HIS A 212 -10.96 -4.21 24.19
N ILE A 213 -10.28 -3.24 23.56
CA ILE A 213 -8.81 -3.17 23.58
C ILE A 213 -8.29 -2.93 25.01
N PHE A 214 -8.93 -2.04 25.78
CA PHE A 214 -8.60 -1.84 27.19
C PHE A 214 -8.71 -3.15 28.00
N LYS A 215 -9.81 -3.90 27.85
CA LYS A 215 -9.98 -5.20 28.53
C LYS A 215 -8.91 -6.21 28.12
N TYR A 216 -8.53 -6.24 26.84
CA TYR A 216 -7.43 -7.08 26.36
C TYR A 216 -6.10 -6.69 27.02
N LEU A 217 -5.74 -5.41 27.03
CA LEU A 217 -4.51 -4.92 27.66
C LEU A 217 -4.46 -5.26 29.15
N GLN A 218 -5.58 -5.12 29.85
CA GLN A 218 -5.67 -5.49 31.27
C GLN A 218 -5.45 -6.99 31.47
N ALA A 219 -6.09 -7.85 30.69
CA ALA A 219 -5.91 -9.30 30.78
C ALA A 219 -4.47 -9.74 30.42
N GLU A 220 -3.91 -9.17 29.36
CA GLU A 220 -2.51 -9.44 28.95
C GLU A 220 -1.52 -8.98 30.02
N ALA A 221 -1.75 -7.82 30.65
CA ALA A 221 -0.93 -7.30 31.73
C ALA A 221 -0.99 -8.19 32.99
N MET A 222 -2.16 -8.75 33.32
CA MET A 222 -2.28 -9.73 34.42
C MET A 222 -1.45 -10.98 34.15
N ILE A 223 -1.55 -11.55 32.95
CA ILE A 223 -0.83 -12.78 32.57
C ILE A 223 0.68 -12.56 32.49
N LYS A 224 1.13 -11.40 31.99
CA LYS A 224 2.56 -11.05 31.91
C LYS A 224 3.10 -10.37 33.18
N GLU A 225 2.30 -10.33 34.25
CA GLU A 225 2.62 -9.72 35.55
C GLU A 225 3.04 -8.24 35.47
N LYS A 226 2.56 -7.51 34.47
CA LYS A 226 2.86 -6.09 34.25
C LYS A 226 1.86 -5.18 34.95
N ARG A 227 1.94 -5.12 36.29
CA ARG A 227 0.95 -4.41 37.14
C ARG A 227 0.72 -2.94 36.75
N ASP A 228 1.75 -2.27 36.24
CA ASP A 228 1.67 -0.86 35.83
C ASP A 228 0.64 -0.60 34.73
N PHE A 229 0.32 -1.60 33.90
CA PHE A 229 -0.59 -1.47 32.77
C PHE A 229 -2.02 -1.96 33.08
N LEU A 230 -2.37 -2.24 34.34
CA LEU A 230 -3.72 -2.66 34.71
C LEU A 230 -4.75 -1.52 34.65
N THR A 231 -4.30 -0.27 34.84
CA THR A 231 -5.14 0.93 34.94
C THR A 231 -4.49 2.16 34.30
N GLY A 232 -5.22 3.28 34.24
CA GLY A 232 -4.72 4.56 33.72
C GLY A 232 -4.86 4.75 32.21
N TRP A 233 -5.51 3.82 31.51
CA TRP A 233 -5.76 3.91 30.07
C TRP A 233 -6.85 4.92 29.73
N LYS A 234 -6.59 5.77 28.75
CA LYS A 234 -7.53 6.80 28.25
C LYS A 234 -7.94 6.51 26.81
N GLY A 235 -9.25 6.57 26.53
CA GLY A 235 -9.80 6.35 25.20
C GLY A 235 -10.01 7.67 24.45
N PHE A 236 -9.61 7.71 23.17
CA PHE A 236 -9.75 8.88 22.30
C PHE A 236 -10.33 8.49 20.94
N PHE A 237 -10.96 9.46 20.28
CA PHE A 237 -11.42 9.37 18.90
C PHE A 237 -10.73 10.46 18.10
N LYS A 238 -9.95 10.07 17.10
CA LYS A 238 -9.28 11.02 16.22
C LYS A 238 -10.08 11.15 14.93
N MET A 239 -11.04 12.08 14.93
CA MET A 239 -12.00 12.28 13.82
C MET A 239 -11.56 13.37 12.83
N ASN A 240 -10.62 14.22 13.23
CA ASN A 240 -10.10 15.33 12.42
C ASN A 240 -8.83 14.92 11.65
N VAL A 241 -8.75 13.66 11.23
CA VAL A 241 -7.72 13.17 10.28
C VAL A 241 -8.33 13.09 8.89
N GLY A 242 -7.50 12.80 7.88
CA GLY A 242 -7.93 12.67 6.49
C GLY A 242 -9.23 11.89 6.37
N ARG A 243 -10.23 12.50 5.72
CA ARG A 243 -11.57 11.93 5.55
C ARG A 243 -11.68 11.35 4.15
N GLN A 244 -12.20 10.13 4.03
CA GLN A 244 -12.51 9.56 2.73
C GLN A 244 -13.81 10.14 2.16
N ASN A 245 -13.90 10.24 0.83
CA ASN A 245 -15.11 10.67 0.12
C ASN A 245 -15.71 9.58 -0.79
N ASN A 246 -15.15 8.37 -0.76
CA ASN A 246 -15.66 7.18 -1.42
C ASN A 246 -15.88 6.05 -0.39
N ASP A 247 -16.32 4.89 -0.83
CA ASP A 247 -16.52 3.69 -0.01
C ASP A 247 -15.27 2.77 0.02
N SER A 248 -14.30 2.98 -0.86
CA SER A 248 -13.21 2.04 -1.10
C SER A 248 -11.90 2.28 -0.37
N ASP A 249 -11.61 3.53 -0.01
CA ASP A 249 -10.26 3.91 0.45
C ASP A 249 -10.01 3.66 1.93
N CYS A 250 -10.99 3.17 2.69
CA CYS A 250 -10.85 2.95 4.13
C CYS A 250 -9.58 2.14 4.49
N GLY A 251 -9.30 1.06 3.74
CA GLY A 251 -8.09 0.27 3.93
C GLY A 251 -6.80 1.04 3.62
N ALA A 252 -6.80 1.84 2.55
CA ALA A 252 -5.66 2.67 2.16
C ALA A 252 -5.37 3.75 3.21
N PHE A 253 -6.41 4.41 3.75
CA PHE A 253 -6.29 5.34 4.88
C PHE A 253 -5.70 4.66 6.11
N VAL A 254 -6.16 3.45 6.47
CA VAL A 254 -5.62 2.69 7.61
C VAL A 254 -4.12 2.41 7.44
N LEU A 255 -3.67 1.99 6.26
CA LEU A 255 -2.25 1.73 5.99
C LEU A 255 -1.41 3.00 6.08
N GLN A 256 -1.93 4.13 5.60
CA GLN A 256 -1.24 5.42 5.72
C GLN A 256 -1.21 5.94 7.16
N PHE A 257 -2.28 5.76 7.94
CA PHE A 257 -2.25 6.04 9.38
C PHE A 257 -1.19 5.20 10.09
N CYS A 258 -1.11 3.91 9.78
CA CYS A 258 -0.10 3.01 10.34
C CYS A 258 1.32 3.48 10.01
N LYS A 259 1.59 3.81 8.74
CA LYS A 259 2.89 4.30 8.29
C LYS A 259 3.27 5.61 9.00
N CYS A 260 2.39 6.61 9.00
CA CYS A 260 2.67 7.90 9.66
C CYS A 260 2.91 7.73 11.17
N LEU A 261 2.07 6.97 11.86
CA LEU A 261 2.23 6.72 13.30
C LEU A 261 3.54 6.00 13.62
N ALA A 262 3.88 4.96 12.85
CA ALA A 262 5.10 4.19 13.05
C ALA A 262 6.37 5.01 12.83
N LEU A 263 6.36 5.90 11.83
CA LEU A 263 7.49 6.76 11.47
C LEU A 263 7.50 8.10 12.25
N GLY A 264 6.51 8.34 13.12
CA GLY A 264 6.37 9.61 13.83
C GLY A 264 6.10 10.82 12.92
N GLN A 265 5.51 10.58 11.74
CA GLN A 265 5.20 11.60 10.76
C GLN A 265 3.79 12.17 10.95
N PRO A 266 3.54 13.44 10.62
CA PRO A 266 2.19 14.00 10.62
C PRO A 266 1.32 13.33 9.53
N PHE A 267 0.00 13.35 9.73
CA PHE A 267 -0.96 12.93 8.70
C PHE A 267 -1.11 14.02 7.63
N SER A 268 -0.10 14.20 6.79
CA SER A 268 -0.05 15.20 5.72
C SER A 268 -0.57 14.63 4.40
N PHE A 269 -1.74 14.00 4.43
CA PHE A 269 -2.39 13.44 3.23
C PHE A 269 -3.91 13.58 3.30
N SER A 270 -4.53 13.55 2.13
CA SER A 270 -5.95 13.71 1.93
C SER A 270 -6.49 12.66 0.95
N GLN A 271 -7.79 12.73 0.70
CA GLN A 271 -8.43 11.90 -0.30
C GLN A 271 -7.88 12.11 -1.73
N GLN A 272 -7.39 13.31 -2.05
CA GLN A 272 -6.82 13.60 -3.38
C GLN A 272 -5.51 12.82 -3.62
N ASP A 273 -4.83 12.43 -2.54
CA ASP A 273 -3.56 11.71 -2.60
C ASP A 273 -3.74 10.19 -2.75
N MET A 274 -4.95 9.65 -2.47
CA MET A 274 -5.21 8.20 -2.45
C MET A 274 -4.81 7.48 -3.74
N PRO A 275 -5.05 8.01 -4.96
CA PRO A 275 -4.57 7.36 -6.17
C PRO A 275 -3.04 7.20 -6.21
N LYS A 276 -2.28 8.22 -5.77
CA LYS A 276 -0.82 8.16 -5.71
C LYS A 276 -0.35 7.23 -4.59
N LEU A 277 -0.99 7.29 -3.42
CA LEU A 277 -0.63 6.49 -2.26
C LEU A 277 -0.93 5.00 -2.48
N ARG A 278 -2.02 4.65 -3.17
CA ARG A 278 -2.31 3.27 -3.58
C ARG A 278 -1.23 2.69 -4.49
N ARG A 279 -0.77 3.45 -5.48
CA ARG A 279 0.37 3.06 -6.33
C ARG A 279 1.66 2.93 -5.54
N LEU A 280 1.91 3.84 -4.60
CA LEU A 280 3.07 3.77 -3.71
C LEU A 280 3.03 2.49 -2.86
N MET A 281 1.89 2.19 -2.22
CA MET A 281 1.70 0.97 -1.43
C MET A 281 1.93 -0.30 -2.26
N TYR A 282 1.46 -0.32 -3.52
CA TYR A 282 1.74 -1.42 -4.44
C TYR A 282 3.26 -1.57 -4.67
N LYS A 283 3.98 -0.49 -4.99
CA LYS A 283 5.44 -0.52 -5.19
C LYS A 283 6.14 -1.01 -3.92
N GLU A 284 5.77 -0.50 -2.74
CA GLU A 284 6.32 -0.89 -1.44
C GLU A 284 6.13 -2.38 -1.15
N LEU A 285 4.96 -2.94 -1.47
CA LEU A 285 4.71 -4.37 -1.35
C LEU A 285 5.61 -5.17 -2.28
N CYS A 286 5.70 -4.82 -3.56
CA CYS A 286 6.58 -5.51 -4.51
C CYS A 286 8.06 -5.39 -4.14
N TYR A 287 8.48 -4.28 -3.54
CA TYR A 287 9.83 -4.10 -3.01
C TYR A 287 10.05 -4.77 -1.65
N CYS A 288 9.00 -5.25 -1.01
CA CYS A 288 9.03 -5.74 0.36
C CYS A 288 9.67 -4.74 1.33
N LYS A 289 9.42 -3.44 1.12
CA LYS A 289 10.04 -2.36 1.90
C LYS A 289 9.23 -1.07 1.81
N LEU A 290 9.06 -0.37 2.93
CA LEU A 290 8.51 0.99 2.94
C LEU A 290 9.50 1.97 2.30
N LEU A 291 8.98 2.83 1.43
CA LEU A 291 9.73 3.92 0.83
C LEU A 291 9.56 5.15 1.74
N LEU A 292 10.67 5.68 2.23
CA LEU A 292 10.72 6.81 3.18
C LEU A 292 10.71 8.15 2.46
#